data_AF-A0A8H5G0X6-F1
#
_entry.id   AF-A0A8H5G0X6-F1
#
_cell.length_a   1.000
_cell.length_b   1.000
_cell.length_c   1.000
_cell.angle_alpha   90.00
_cell.angle_beta   90.00
_cell.angle_gamma   90.00
#
_symmetry.space_group_name_H-M   'P 1'
#
loop_
_entity.id
_entity.type
_entity.pdbx_description
1 polymer ?
#
loop_
_entity_poly.entity_id
_entity_poly.type
_entity_poly.pdbx_seq_one_letter_code
_entity_poly.pdbx_strand_id
1 'polypeptide(L)'
;MRAYYYDNLLGDQRLPHDYVPSRPVSDETLHSINVKYWQIPVEGHEPKINDIAKERNYKNRDTINVSKAAMGEIYEDKIKTFFEEHMHEDEEIRYILDGSGFFDVRETPTDAWVRLAVEPGDLLVVPAGIYHRFTLDQKNYIKALRLFQDEPKWVPHNRGEATDANPYRLAYLKTIGSRESLFASIFTSRFQPNHNSVQPNHNSVQPNHNSVQPNHNKKRAITFVVIRGCGSCLTPDSAMSAMETDDTSVVLSSSATSGLSLSLHPLPILNISEHLTRRKLQTNTRDPFVLGALLGTQNGREVEIVNTFELAVKDDGQSVDHAFLVSRRDQYKQVFPSLEFIGWYSVALRPTPRHIALHEQFTNYCSSPLLLLLQPTLAFVSSADVNAQTLPFKAYEPSIEIKERMSRSVFIEVSYKVETGEAERIAVDWTAKGGGSGTSLDSHLQTQRSAVKMLHERILVLVKYVTDVIAGQAPKDHATLRSLAALVASLPATENKAFRQEFNTEYEDVQLTAFLSSLTKSSNILNDSKEG
;
A
#
# COMPACT_ATOMS: atom_id res chain seq x y z
N MET A 1 -8.03 34.49 -12.20
CA MET A 1 -7.52 33.40 -13.06
C MET A 1 -7.75 33.73 -14.53
N ARG A 2 -6.75 33.47 -15.39
CA ARG A 2 -6.86 33.58 -16.85
C ARG A 2 -6.70 32.21 -17.50
N ALA A 3 -7.59 31.83 -18.43
CA ALA A 3 -7.55 30.55 -19.14
C ALA A 3 -7.37 30.74 -20.65
N TYR A 4 -6.46 29.98 -21.28
CA TYR A 4 -6.16 30.07 -22.72
C TYR A 4 -5.55 28.77 -23.25
N TYR A 5 -5.60 28.56 -24.56
CA TYR A 5 -4.98 27.39 -25.18
C TYR A 5 -3.44 27.53 -25.19
N TYR A 6 -2.76 26.45 -24.80
CA TYR A 6 -1.31 26.37 -24.79
C TYR A 6 -0.75 26.26 -26.22
N ASP A 7 0.31 27.00 -26.53
CA ASP A 7 0.88 27.12 -27.88
C ASP A 7 1.65 25.87 -28.39
N ASN A 8 2.00 24.95 -27.47
CA ASN A 8 2.81 23.75 -27.72
C ASN A 8 4.21 24.04 -28.32
N LEU A 9 4.70 25.27 -28.21
CA LEU A 9 6.05 25.60 -28.64
C LEU A 9 7.08 25.02 -27.66
N LEU A 10 8.21 24.55 -28.20
CA LEU A 10 9.34 24.10 -27.39
C LEU A 10 9.93 25.29 -26.63
N GLY A 11 10.07 25.17 -25.31
CA GLY A 11 10.58 26.25 -24.47
C GLY A 11 10.54 25.92 -22.98
N ASP A 12 10.88 26.92 -22.17
CA ASP A 12 10.74 26.85 -20.72
C ASP A 12 9.26 26.85 -20.34
N GLN A 13 8.77 25.73 -19.79
CA GLN A 13 7.38 25.53 -19.35
C GLN A 13 6.82 26.64 -18.46
N ARG A 14 7.69 27.38 -17.76
CA ARG A 14 7.34 28.49 -16.85
C ARG A 14 7.01 29.79 -17.58
N LEU A 15 7.17 29.85 -18.91
CA LEU A 15 6.73 30.95 -19.75
C LEU A 15 5.21 30.90 -19.95
N PRO A 16 4.54 32.00 -20.35
CA PRO A 16 3.10 32.01 -20.56
C PRO A 16 2.59 30.99 -21.59
N HIS A 17 3.32 30.74 -22.68
CA HIS A 17 2.93 29.81 -23.75
C HIS A 17 1.52 30.07 -24.34
N ASP A 18 1.20 31.35 -24.58
CA ASP A 18 -0.03 31.75 -25.24
C ASP A 18 0.23 32.05 -26.73
N TYR A 19 -0.79 31.83 -27.56
CA TYR A 19 -0.74 32.19 -28.97
C TYR A 19 -0.63 33.71 -29.16
N VAL A 20 -0.09 34.11 -30.32
CA VAL A 20 -0.10 35.50 -30.78
C VAL A 20 -0.86 35.55 -32.12
N PRO A 21 -2.09 36.09 -32.15
CA PRO A 21 -2.89 36.64 -31.04
C PRO A 21 -3.39 35.55 -30.06
N SER A 22 -3.68 35.97 -28.82
CA SER A 22 -4.11 35.08 -27.73
C SER A 22 -5.38 34.29 -28.09
N ARG A 23 -5.45 33.04 -27.63
CA ARG A 23 -6.62 32.17 -27.79
C ARG A 23 -7.23 31.86 -26.42
N PRO A 24 -8.07 32.74 -25.87
CA PRO A 24 -8.68 32.54 -24.56
C PRO A 24 -9.67 31.37 -24.58
N VAL A 25 -9.83 30.74 -23.43
CA VAL A 25 -10.84 29.69 -23.18
C VAL A 25 -11.98 30.31 -22.39
N SER A 26 -13.22 30.10 -22.83
CA SER A 26 -14.40 30.65 -22.17
C SER A 26 -14.73 29.88 -20.89
N ASP A 27 -15.47 30.53 -19.99
CA ASP A 27 -15.99 29.86 -18.80
C ASP A 27 -16.86 28.65 -19.17
N GLU A 28 -17.64 28.72 -20.24
CA GLU A 28 -18.48 27.60 -20.71
C GLU A 28 -17.63 26.36 -21.04
N THR A 29 -16.47 26.54 -21.67
CA THR A 29 -15.53 25.45 -21.95
C THR A 29 -14.92 24.88 -20.67
N LEU A 30 -14.56 25.72 -19.69
CA LEU A 30 -14.06 25.21 -18.40
C LEU A 30 -15.14 24.41 -17.64
N HIS A 31 -16.39 24.89 -17.66
CA HIS A 31 -17.52 24.18 -17.06
C HIS A 31 -17.85 22.87 -17.78
N SER A 32 -17.66 22.79 -19.10
CA SER A 32 -17.92 21.56 -19.86
C SER A 32 -16.95 20.44 -19.50
N ILE A 33 -15.71 20.79 -19.12
CA ILE A 33 -14.70 19.84 -18.59
C ILE A 33 -14.69 19.77 -17.06
N ASN A 34 -15.72 20.27 -16.38
CA ASN A 34 -15.88 20.27 -14.93
C ASN A 34 -14.77 20.96 -14.12
N VAL A 35 -13.97 21.83 -14.73
CA VAL A 35 -13.06 22.72 -14.00
C VAL A 35 -13.86 23.87 -13.40
N LYS A 36 -13.71 24.11 -12.10
CA LYS A 36 -14.41 25.19 -11.40
C LYS A 36 -13.41 26.16 -10.79
N TYR A 37 -13.77 27.43 -10.76
CA TYR A 37 -12.96 28.44 -10.11
C TYR A 37 -13.79 29.52 -9.44
N TRP A 38 -13.19 30.16 -8.43
CA TRP A 38 -13.76 31.33 -7.75
C TRP A 38 -12.66 32.35 -7.52
N GLN A 39 -13.05 33.64 -7.53
CA GLN A 39 -12.18 34.72 -7.12
C GLN A 39 -12.59 35.18 -5.72
N ILE A 40 -11.74 34.88 -4.73
CA ILE A 40 -11.96 35.15 -3.31
C ILE A 40 -10.79 36.02 -2.81
N PRO A 41 -11.02 37.26 -2.34
CA PRO A 41 -9.96 38.11 -1.81
C PRO A 41 -9.16 37.40 -0.71
N VAL A 42 -7.82 37.54 -0.72
CA VAL A 42 -6.92 36.91 0.26
C VAL A 42 -7.20 37.40 1.68
N GLU A 43 -7.54 38.67 1.83
CA GLU A 43 -7.96 39.22 3.11
C GLU A 43 -9.39 38.76 3.46
N GLY A 44 -9.55 38.11 4.62
CA GLY A 44 -10.86 37.63 5.08
C GLY A 44 -11.42 36.45 4.28
N HIS A 45 -10.58 35.63 3.64
CA HIS A 45 -11.01 34.51 2.79
C HIS A 45 -11.72 33.38 3.56
N GLU A 46 -11.45 33.21 4.85
CA GLU A 46 -11.84 32.04 5.65
C GLU A 46 -13.33 31.69 5.59
N PRO A 47 -14.28 32.64 5.70
CA PRO A 47 -15.72 32.31 5.67
C PRO A 47 -16.14 31.71 4.33
N LYS A 48 -15.72 32.33 3.21
CA LYS A 48 -16.07 31.84 1.87
C LYS A 48 -15.45 30.47 1.58
N ILE A 49 -14.20 30.25 2.00
CA ILE A 49 -13.57 28.93 1.86
C ILE A 49 -14.27 27.89 2.72
N ASN A 50 -14.67 28.23 3.95
CA ASN A 50 -15.40 27.31 4.82
C ASN A 50 -16.77 26.93 4.25
N ASP A 51 -17.47 27.84 3.58
CA ASP A 51 -18.75 27.54 2.94
C ASP A 51 -18.59 26.58 1.76
N ILE A 52 -17.58 26.80 0.91
CA ILE A 52 -17.24 25.88 -0.19
C ILE A 52 -16.77 24.52 0.36
N ALA A 53 -15.98 24.52 1.43
CA ALA A 53 -15.55 23.29 2.10
C ALA A 53 -16.73 22.48 2.64
N LYS A 54 -17.75 23.13 3.22
CA LYS A 54 -18.98 22.45 3.65
C LYS A 54 -19.79 21.92 2.47
N GLU A 55 -19.98 22.72 1.43
CA GLU A 55 -20.75 22.33 0.23
C GLU A 55 -20.12 21.10 -0.46
N ARG A 56 -18.80 21.04 -0.51
CA ARG A 56 -18.04 19.99 -1.22
C ARG A 56 -17.48 18.90 -0.31
N ASN A 57 -17.87 18.91 0.97
CA ASN A 57 -17.47 17.94 2.00
C ASN A 57 -15.95 17.82 2.21
N TYR A 58 -15.23 18.94 2.23
CA TYR A 58 -13.80 18.98 2.57
C TYR A 58 -13.61 18.97 4.10
N LYS A 59 -12.99 17.91 4.61
CA LYS A 59 -12.78 17.67 6.04
C LYS A 59 -11.43 18.17 6.55
N ASN A 60 -10.41 18.18 5.68
CA ASN A 60 -9.04 18.53 6.04
C ASN A 60 -8.49 19.68 5.19
N ARG A 61 -7.54 20.44 5.74
CA ARG A 61 -6.83 21.52 5.05
C ARG A 61 -5.39 21.64 5.51
N ASP A 62 -4.50 22.01 4.61
CA ASP A 62 -3.13 22.41 4.94
C ASP A 62 -2.62 23.49 3.99
N THR A 63 -1.42 24.00 4.22
CA THR A 63 -0.78 24.99 3.36
C THR A 63 0.50 24.41 2.77
N ILE A 64 0.63 24.50 1.44
CA ILE A 64 1.86 24.16 0.72
C ILE A 64 2.55 25.43 0.25
N ASN A 65 3.88 25.47 0.44
CA ASN A 65 4.75 26.50 -0.10
C ASN A 65 5.72 25.85 -1.07
N VAL A 66 5.57 26.14 -2.36
CA VAL A 66 6.44 25.61 -3.42
C VAL A 66 7.43 26.69 -3.80
N SER A 67 8.65 26.53 -3.33
CA SER A 67 9.83 27.28 -3.75
C SER A 67 11.08 26.50 -3.43
N LYS A 68 12.18 26.84 -4.10
CA LYS A 68 13.49 26.22 -3.82
C LYS A 68 13.91 26.39 -2.35
N ALA A 69 13.61 27.52 -1.74
CA ALA A 69 13.90 27.79 -0.34
C ALA A 69 13.05 26.94 0.62
N ALA A 70 11.76 26.75 0.32
CA ALA A 70 10.86 26.00 1.19
C ALA A 70 11.04 24.48 1.09
N MET A 71 11.41 23.97 -0.10
CA MET A 71 11.48 22.54 -0.38
C MET A 71 12.91 21.98 -0.35
N GLY A 72 13.95 22.81 -0.42
CA GLY A 72 15.35 22.34 -0.35
C GLY A 72 15.70 21.37 -1.48
N GLU A 73 16.32 20.25 -1.12
CA GLU A 73 16.85 19.27 -2.09
C GLU A 73 15.78 18.55 -2.90
N ILE A 74 14.55 18.38 -2.37
CA ILE A 74 13.44 17.72 -3.08
C ILE A 74 12.74 18.61 -4.12
N TYR A 75 13.12 19.89 -4.21
CA TYR A 75 12.45 20.88 -5.07
C TYR A 75 12.45 20.46 -6.55
N GLU A 76 13.62 20.10 -7.09
CA GLU A 76 13.77 19.80 -8.53
C GLU A 76 12.98 18.55 -8.92
N ASP A 77 12.94 17.54 -8.05
CA ASP A 77 12.18 16.30 -8.29
C ASP A 77 10.68 16.54 -8.20
N LYS A 78 10.22 17.33 -7.21
CA LYS A 78 8.79 17.67 -7.07
C LYS A 78 8.28 18.49 -8.24
N ILE A 79 9.04 19.48 -8.73
CA ILE A 79 8.63 20.28 -9.90
C ILE A 79 8.51 19.42 -11.15
N LYS A 80 9.41 18.45 -11.35
CA LYS A 80 9.30 17.49 -12.45
C LYS A 80 8.04 16.64 -12.33
N THR A 81 7.77 16.07 -11.16
CA THR A 81 6.56 15.28 -10.92
C THR A 81 5.29 16.10 -11.12
N PHE A 82 5.27 17.36 -10.68
CA PHE A 82 4.11 18.22 -10.88
C PHE A 82 3.86 18.54 -12.36
N PHE A 83 4.93 18.67 -13.16
CA PHE A 83 4.79 19.00 -14.58
C PHE A 83 4.59 17.78 -15.49
N GLU A 84 4.93 16.58 -15.03
CA GLU A 84 4.57 15.34 -15.70
C GLU A 84 3.05 15.23 -15.79
N GLU A 85 2.51 14.82 -16.94
CA GLU A 85 1.07 14.74 -17.15
C GLU A 85 0.44 13.60 -16.33
N HIS A 86 -0.47 13.94 -15.42
CA HIS A 86 -1.08 13.00 -14.48
C HIS A 86 -2.55 13.32 -14.20
N MET A 87 -3.23 12.43 -13.49
CA MET A 87 -4.55 12.66 -12.91
C MET A 87 -4.57 12.27 -11.43
N HIS A 88 -5.60 12.71 -10.72
CA HIS A 88 -5.90 12.30 -9.35
C HIS A 88 -7.26 11.60 -9.27
N GLU A 89 -7.41 10.68 -8.32
CA GLU A 89 -8.69 9.99 -8.04
C GLU A 89 -9.65 10.88 -7.23
N ASP A 90 -9.13 11.90 -6.56
CA ASP A 90 -9.87 12.95 -5.87
C ASP A 90 -9.75 14.30 -6.61
N GLU A 91 -10.62 15.25 -6.27
CA GLU A 91 -10.49 16.62 -6.76
C GLU A 91 -9.22 17.28 -6.22
N GLU A 92 -8.50 18.01 -7.08
CA GLU A 92 -7.38 18.85 -6.68
C GLU A 92 -7.87 20.29 -6.49
N ILE A 93 -7.96 20.72 -5.22
CA ILE A 93 -8.44 22.05 -4.86
C ILE A 93 -7.32 22.90 -4.29
N ARG A 94 -7.04 24.04 -4.94
CA ARG A 94 -6.01 24.97 -4.49
C ARG A 94 -6.56 26.38 -4.40
N TYR A 95 -6.46 26.96 -3.21
CA TYR A 95 -6.65 28.39 -3.01
C TYR A 95 -5.30 29.09 -2.92
N ILE A 96 -5.02 30.00 -3.84
CA ILE A 96 -3.72 30.67 -3.91
C ILE A 96 -3.68 31.80 -2.89
N LEU A 97 -2.77 31.69 -1.93
CA LEU A 97 -2.53 32.68 -0.87
C LEU A 97 -1.47 33.70 -1.28
N ASP A 98 -0.44 33.27 -2.03
CA ASP A 98 0.67 34.11 -2.49
C ASP A 98 1.38 33.46 -3.69
N GLY A 99 2.13 34.26 -4.45
CA GLY A 99 2.84 33.80 -5.65
C GLY A 99 1.91 33.45 -6.83
N SER A 100 2.43 32.73 -7.82
CA SER A 100 1.69 32.43 -9.05
C SER A 100 2.21 31.17 -9.76
N GLY A 101 1.38 30.59 -10.63
CA GLY A 101 1.72 29.38 -11.40
C GLY A 101 0.71 29.06 -12.49
N PHE A 102 0.93 27.96 -13.17
CA PHE A 102 0.10 27.47 -14.27
C PHE A 102 -0.37 26.05 -14.02
N PHE A 103 -1.68 25.84 -14.08
CA PHE A 103 -2.31 24.53 -14.21
C PHE A 103 -2.66 24.31 -15.68
N ASP A 104 -2.09 23.29 -16.30
CA ASP A 104 -2.50 22.88 -17.65
C ASP A 104 -3.44 21.69 -17.53
N VAL A 105 -4.61 21.76 -18.15
CA VAL A 105 -5.62 20.69 -18.15
C VAL A 105 -5.92 20.23 -19.58
N ARG A 106 -6.25 18.95 -19.76
CA ARG A 106 -6.65 18.41 -21.07
C ARG A 106 -8.13 18.66 -21.34
N GLU A 107 -8.41 19.39 -22.41
CA GLU A 107 -9.75 19.51 -22.97
C GLU A 107 -10.16 18.19 -23.62
N THR A 108 -11.37 17.70 -23.34
CA THR A 108 -11.94 16.52 -24.02
C THR A 108 -13.09 17.00 -24.92
N PRO A 109 -13.23 16.51 -26.17
CA PRO A 109 -12.49 15.40 -26.80
C PRO A 109 -11.24 15.79 -27.60
N THR A 110 -10.91 17.08 -27.71
CA THR A 110 -9.82 17.56 -28.57
C THR A 110 -8.42 17.16 -28.10
N ASP A 111 -8.29 16.79 -26.82
CA ASP A 111 -7.03 16.57 -26.12
C ASP A 111 -6.10 17.79 -26.12
N ALA A 112 -6.64 18.99 -26.35
CA ALA A 112 -5.86 20.23 -26.35
C ALA A 112 -5.47 20.64 -24.92
N TRP A 113 -4.29 21.25 -24.77
CA TRP A 113 -3.86 21.83 -23.50
C TRP A 113 -4.52 23.20 -23.28
N VAL A 114 -5.22 23.34 -22.16
CA VAL A 114 -5.74 24.61 -21.64
C VAL A 114 -4.90 25.01 -20.44
N ARG A 115 -4.21 26.15 -20.54
CA ARG A 115 -3.40 26.72 -19.46
C ARG A 115 -4.23 27.68 -18.62
N LEU A 116 -4.22 27.45 -17.31
CA LEU A 116 -4.89 28.23 -16.27
C LEU A 116 -3.83 28.96 -15.46
N ALA A 117 -3.68 30.27 -15.69
CA ALA A 117 -2.81 31.12 -14.91
C ALA A 117 -3.50 31.54 -13.61
N VAL A 118 -2.93 31.13 -12.47
CA VAL A 118 -3.47 31.36 -11.13
C VAL A 118 -2.62 32.35 -10.35
N GLU A 119 -3.31 33.25 -9.63
CA GLU A 119 -2.72 34.32 -8.82
C GLU A 119 -3.41 34.40 -7.44
N PRO A 120 -2.89 35.17 -6.47
CA PRO A 120 -3.45 35.22 -5.13
C PRO A 120 -4.93 35.63 -5.14
N GLY A 121 -5.75 34.85 -4.46
CA GLY A 121 -7.20 34.97 -4.43
C GLY A 121 -7.95 34.08 -5.42
N ASP A 122 -7.26 33.34 -6.29
CA ASP A 122 -7.90 32.31 -7.11
C ASP A 122 -8.08 31.00 -6.30
N LEU A 123 -9.30 30.48 -6.27
CA LEU A 123 -9.63 29.12 -5.85
C LEU A 123 -9.89 28.30 -7.10
N LEU A 124 -9.06 27.29 -7.37
CA LEU A 124 -9.21 26.38 -8.50
C LEU A 124 -9.58 24.98 -8.00
N VAL A 125 -10.55 24.35 -8.66
CA VAL A 125 -10.92 22.94 -8.46
C VAL A 125 -10.75 22.21 -9.79
N VAL A 126 -9.78 21.32 -9.82
CA VAL A 126 -9.54 20.38 -10.92
C VAL A 126 -10.27 19.06 -10.58
N PRO A 127 -11.22 18.59 -11.41
CA PRO A 127 -12.03 17.43 -11.07
C PRO A 127 -11.21 16.13 -11.04
N ALA A 128 -11.65 15.18 -10.21
CA ALA A 128 -11.11 13.81 -10.22
C ALA A 128 -11.15 13.22 -11.64
N GLY A 129 -10.07 12.54 -12.06
CA GLY A 129 -9.98 11.84 -13.33
C GLY A 129 -9.68 12.71 -14.57
N ILE A 130 -9.48 14.02 -14.46
CA ILE A 130 -8.97 14.83 -15.59
C ILE A 130 -7.43 14.79 -15.63
N TYR A 131 -6.85 14.65 -16.83
CA TYR A 131 -5.41 14.80 -17.00
C TYR A 131 -5.01 16.27 -16.93
N HIS A 132 -3.99 16.54 -16.13
CA HIS A 132 -3.47 17.86 -15.88
C HIS A 132 -1.98 17.79 -15.53
N ARG A 133 -1.37 18.97 -15.42
CA ARG A 133 -0.02 19.18 -14.90
C ARG A 133 0.09 20.58 -14.30
N PHE A 134 1.08 20.77 -13.45
CA PHE A 134 1.34 22.05 -12.79
C PHE A 134 2.80 22.47 -13.01
N THR A 135 3.00 23.77 -13.24
CA THR A 135 4.32 24.39 -13.18
C THR A 135 4.26 25.74 -12.50
N LEU A 136 5.34 26.13 -11.83
CA LEU A 136 5.53 27.51 -11.42
C LEU A 136 5.69 28.41 -12.65
N ASP A 137 5.47 29.70 -12.46
CA ASP A 137 5.90 30.71 -13.42
C ASP A 137 7.37 31.11 -13.18
N GLN A 138 7.84 32.15 -13.87
CA GLN A 138 9.21 32.65 -13.74
C GLN A 138 9.56 33.17 -12.34
N LYS A 139 8.58 33.44 -11.45
CA LYS A 139 8.83 33.84 -10.06
C LYS A 139 9.25 32.66 -9.19
N ASN A 140 9.03 31.42 -9.65
CA ASN A 140 9.40 30.18 -8.93
C ASN A 140 8.88 30.12 -7.49
N TYR A 141 7.69 30.69 -7.25
CA TYR A 141 7.08 30.74 -5.94
C TYR A 141 5.56 30.69 -6.03
N ILE A 142 4.94 29.76 -5.30
CA ILE A 142 3.51 29.78 -5.01
C ILE A 142 3.26 29.26 -3.59
N LYS A 143 2.29 29.86 -2.91
CA LYS A 143 1.75 29.41 -1.64
C LYS A 143 0.26 29.16 -1.81
N ALA A 144 -0.17 27.93 -1.54
CA ALA A 144 -1.56 27.53 -1.70
C ALA A 144 -2.10 26.84 -0.44
N LEU A 145 -3.34 27.15 -0.08
CA LEU A 145 -4.13 26.34 0.84
C LEU A 145 -4.73 25.17 0.03
N ARG A 146 -4.50 23.94 0.50
CA ARG A 146 -5.06 22.71 -0.07
C ARG A 146 -6.23 22.26 0.79
N LEU A 147 -7.29 21.77 0.14
CA LEU A 147 -8.47 21.21 0.81
C LEU A 147 -8.68 19.76 0.36
N PHE A 148 -9.08 18.90 1.29
CA PHE A 148 -9.22 17.46 1.05
C PHE A 148 -10.57 16.94 1.55
N GLN A 149 -11.20 16.04 0.78
CA GLN A 149 -12.45 15.38 1.19
C GLN A 149 -12.22 14.41 2.36
N ASP A 150 -11.15 13.63 2.31
CA ASP A 150 -10.74 12.70 3.36
C ASP A 150 -9.29 12.98 3.81
N GLU A 151 -8.55 11.95 4.22
CA GLU A 151 -7.14 12.09 4.60
C GLU A 151 -6.32 12.65 3.41
N PRO A 152 -5.30 13.49 3.68
CA PRO A 152 -4.57 14.19 2.62
C PRO A 152 -3.84 13.22 1.70
N LYS A 153 -4.43 12.92 0.54
CA LYS A 153 -3.88 11.99 -0.45
C LYS A 153 -4.20 12.43 -1.89
N TRP A 154 -3.29 13.18 -2.51
CA TRP A 154 -3.27 13.33 -3.97
C TRP A 154 -2.13 12.47 -4.53
N VAL A 155 -2.43 11.21 -4.82
CA VAL A 155 -1.49 10.33 -5.53
C VAL A 155 -1.62 10.64 -7.03
N PRO A 156 -0.56 11.13 -7.70
CA PRO A 156 -0.60 11.35 -9.13
C PRO A 156 -0.53 10.01 -9.87
N HIS A 157 -1.45 9.79 -10.81
CA HIS A 157 -1.39 8.69 -11.76
C HIS A 157 -1.01 9.24 -13.13
N ASN A 158 0.22 8.95 -13.58
CA ASN A 158 0.72 9.43 -14.86
C ASN A 158 -0.14 8.87 -16.01
N ARG A 159 -0.30 9.65 -17.07
CA ARG A 159 -1.12 9.26 -18.22
C ARG A 159 -0.58 8.01 -18.91
N GLY A 160 -1.46 7.06 -19.18
CA GLY A 160 -1.16 5.78 -19.85
C GLY A 160 -2.38 4.87 -19.94
N GLU A 161 -2.25 3.73 -20.63
CA GLU A 161 -3.39 2.82 -20.91
C GLU A 161 -4.09 2.31 -19.63
N ALA A 162 -3.32 1.99 -18.59
CA ALA A 162 -3.88 1.56 -17.30
C ALA A 162 -4.67 2.69 -16.62
N THR A 163 -4.18 3.92 -16.74
CA THR A 163 -4.78 5.13 -16.17
C THR A 163 -6.02 5.55 -16.95
N ASP A 164 -6.07 5.30 -18.26
CA ASP A 164 -7.24 5.51 -19.11
C ASP A 164 -8.40 4.55 -18.75
N ALA A 165 -8.08 3.34 -18.29
CA ALA A 165 -9.04 2.35 -17.80
C ALA A 165 -9.42 2.54 -16.32
N ASN A 166 -8.85 3.53 -15.63
CA ASN A 166 -9.11 3.76 -14.21
C ASN A 166 -10.58 4.13 -13.97
N PRO A 167 -11.25 3.59 -12.93
CA PRO A 167 -12.66 3.88 -12.64
C PRO A 167 -13.01 5.36 -12.50
N TYR A 168 -12.13 6.17 -11.89
CA TYR A 168 -12.33 7.62 -11.72
C TYR A 168 -12.21 8.37 -13.04
N ARG A 169 -11.29 7.96 -13.92
CA ARG A 169 -11.19 8.48 -15.29
C ARG A 169 -12.44 8.18 -16.09
N LEU A 170 -12.91 6.93 -16.03
CA LEU A 170 -14.14 6.50 -16.71
C LEU A 170 -15.37 7.23 -16.15
N ALA A 171 -15.44 7.46 -14.84
CA ALA A 171 -16.49 8.24 -14.21
C ALA A 171 -16.46 9.70 -14.70
N TYR A 172 -15.30 10.35 -14.69
CA TYR A 172 -15.10 11.69 -15.23
C TYR A 172 -15.58 11.79 -16.68
N LEU A 173 -15.13 10.89 -17.56
CA LEU A 173 -15.53 10.86 -18.97
C LEU A 173 -17.05 10.67 -19.12
N LYS A 174 -17.69 9.86 -18.27
CA LYS A 174 -19.16 9.73 -18.24
C LYS A 174 -19.84 11.04 -17.85
N THR A 175 -19.30 11.79 -16.88
CA THR A 175 -19.90 13.07 -16.44
C THR A 175 -19.88 14.15 -17.52
N ILE A 176 -18.83 14.19 -18.34
CA ILE A 176 -18.71 15.16 -19.43
C ILE A 176 -19.36 14.64 -20.74
N GLY A 177 -19.33 13.34 -21.00
CA GLY A 177 -19.96 12.71 -22.17
C GLY A 177 -21.49 12.58 -22.07
N SER A 178 -22.04 12.44 -20.85
CA SER A 178 -23.50 12.49 -20.65
C SER A 178 -24.07 13.90 -20.80
N ARG A 179 -23.23 14.94 -20.82
CA ARG A 179 -23.67 16.32 -21.06
C ARG A 179 -23.87 16.61 -22.54
N GLU A 180 -23.09 16.00 -23.44
CA GLU A 180 -23.38 16.08 -24.89
C GLU A 180 -24.72 15.42 -25.25
N SER A 181 -25.13 14.35 -24.55
CA SER A 181 -26.45 13.73 -24.75
C SER A 181 -27.61 14.52 -24.13
N LEU A 182 -27.37 15.32 -23.08
CA LEU A 182 -28.36 16.19 -22.46
C LEU A 182 -28.67 17.45 -23.28
N PHE A 183 -27.70 17.97 -24.05
CA PHE A 183 -27.95 19.06 -24.99
C PHE A 183 -28.51 18.59 -26.35
N ALA A 184 -28.15 17.39 -26.81
CA ALA A 184 -28.69 16.83 -28.05
C ALA A 184 -30.18 16.42 -27.94
N SER A 185 -30.68 16.08 -26.75
CA SER A 185 -32.07 15.67 -26.53
C SER A 185 -33.11 16.81 -26.65
N ILE A 186 -32.66 18.08 -26.64
CA ILE A 186 -33.56 19.24 -26.76
C ILE A 186 -33.76 19.69 -28.23
N PHE A 187 -33.01 19.16 -29.21
CA PHE A 187 -33.05 19.68 -30.59
C PHE A 187 -33.32 18.69 -31.73
N THR A 188 -33.59 17.41 -31.46
CA THR A 188 -33.88 16.43 -32.53
C THR A 188 -35.17 15.64 -32.29
N SER A 189 -36.29 16.35 -32.15
CA SER A 189 -37.59 15.82 -32.59
C SER A 189 -37.85 16.27 -34.03
N ARG A 190 -37.31 15.53 -35.02
CA ARG A 190 -37.91 15.35 -36.37
C ARG A 190 -36.94 14.57 -37.27
N PHE A 191 -37.50 13.56 -37.93
CA PHE A 191 -36.95 12.73 -39.00
C PHE A 191 -36.22 11.42 -38.62
N GLN A 192 -37.02 10.35 -38.55
CA GLN A 192 -36.67 9.03 -39.13
C GLN A 192 -36.83 9.09 -40.67
N PRO A 193 -36.11 8.28 -41.46
CA PRO A 193 -36.66 6.96 -41.84
C PRO A 193 -35.68 5.78 -42.04
N ASN A 194 -36.30 4.60 -42.00
CA ASN A 194 -35.90 3.21 -42.30
C ASN A 194 -35.00 2.96 -43.53
N HIS A 195 -34.16 1.90 -43.49
CA HIS A 195 -34.38 0.66 -44.27
C HIS A 195 -33.33 -0.47 -44.05
N ASN A 196 -33.86 -1.66 -43.71
CA ASN A 196 -33.57 -3.06 -44.10
C ASN A 196 -32.25 -3.52 -44.77
N SER A 197 -31.65 -4.54 -44.12
CA SER A 197 -31.22 -5.88 -44.57
C SER A 197 -30.52 -6.10 -45.93
N VAL A 198 -29.45 -6.91 -45.93
CA VAL A 198 -29.29 -8.21 -46.67
C VAL A 198 -27.86 -8.76 -46.48
N GLN A 199 -27.73 -10.04 -46.11
CA GLN A 199 -26.52 -10.89 -46.28
C GLN A 199 -26.61 -11.68 -47.60
N PRO A 200 -25.50 -12.23 -48.13
CA PRO A 200 -25.42 -13.71 -48.13
C PRO A 200 -24.01 -14.35 -48.02
N ASN A 201 -23.96 -15.42 -47.21
CA ASN A 201 -23.45 -16.80 -47.40
C ASN A 201 -22.11 -17.19 -48.07
N HIS A 202 -21.33 -17.95 -47.26
CA HIS A 202 -20.72 -19.28 -47.46
C HIS A 202 -19.78 -19.59 -48.65
N ASN A 203 -18.57 -20.09 -48.32
CA ASN A 203 -18.18 -21.46 -48.69
C ASN A 203 -17.07 -22.06 -47.80
N SER A 204 -17.25 -23.35 -47.51
CA SER A 204 -16.52 -24.23 -46.62
C SER A 204 -15.50 -25.10 -47.37
N VAL A 205 -14.29 -25.33 -46.82
CA VAL A 205 -13.49 -26.54 -47.08
C VAL A 205 -12.61 -26.88 -45.86
N GLN A 206 -12.86 -28.05 -45.27
CA GLN A 206 -11.95 -28.93 -44.52
C GLN A 206 -12.50 -30.38 -44.72
N PRO A 207 -11.80 -31.50 -44.45
CA PRO A 207 -10.64 -31.66 -43.54
C PRO A 207 -9.54 -32.61 -44.06
N ASN A 208 -8.45 -32.76 -43.30
CA ASN A 208 -7.83 -34.08 -43.16
C ASN A 208 -7.17 -34.30 -41.80
N HIS A 209 -7.43 -35.49 -41.25
CA HIS A 209 -7.02 -36.04 -39.98
C HIS A 209 -5.50 -36.27 -39.89
N ASN A 210 -4.93 -36.09 -38.68
CA ASN A 210 -4.16 -37.16 -38.05
C ASN A 210 -4.08 -37.01 -36.53
N SER A 211 -4.49 -38.09 -35.88
CA SER A 211 -4.60 -38.34 -34.45
C SER A 211 -3.27 -38.82 -33.85
N VAL A 212 -2.91 -38.34 -32.66
CA VAL A 212 -2.05 -39.07 -31.70
C VAL A 212 -2.68 -38.94 -30.31
N GLN A 213 -2.97 -40.09 -29.70
CA GLN A 213 -3.58 -40.24 -28.38
C GLN A 213 -2.55 -40.14 -27.22
N PRO A 214 -3.01 -39.90 -25.97
CA PRO A 214 -2.18 -39.69 -24.79
C PRO A 214 -1.83 -41.00 -24.08
N ASN A 215 -0.70 -41.03 -23.36
CA ASN A 215 -0.30 -42.17 -22.54
C ASN A 215 -0.28 -41.83 -21.05
N HIS A 216 -0.79 -42.80 -20.27
CA HIS A 216 -1.15 -42.76 -18.87
C HIS A 216 0.00 -42.82 -17.85
N ASN A 217 -0.31 -42.31 -16.65
CA ASN A 217 0.07 -42.79 -15.31
C ASN A 217 1.56 -42.86 -14.90
N LYS A 218 1.89 -42.10 -13.84
CA LYS A 218 2.58 -42.65 -12.65
C LYS A 218 2.39 -41.75 -11.42
N LYS A 219 1.49 -42.19 -10.53
CA LYS A 219 1.48 -41.84 -9.11
C LYS A 219 2.74 -42.43 -8.47
N ARG A 220 3.49 -41.64 -7.69
CA ARG A 220 4.50 -42.18 -6.75
C ARG A 220 4.13 -41.77 -5.34
N ALA A 221 3.87 -42.79 -4.53
CA ALA A 221 3.70 -42.75 -3.10
C ALA A 221 5.04 -42.44 -2.41
N ILE A 222 4.98 -41.62 -1.36
CA ILE A 222 6.08 -41.32 -0.47
C ILE A 222 6.08 -42.40 0.62
N THR A 223 7.08 -43.27 0.59
CA THR A 223 7.34 -44.28 1.63
C THR A 223 8.22 -43.63 2.71
N PHE A 224 7.70 -43.56 3.94
CA PHE A 224 8.48 -43.25 5.13
C PHE A 224 9.44 -44.42 5.43
N VAL A 225 10.75 -44.15 5.36
CA VAL A 225 11.78 -45.06 5.89
C VAL A 225 12.24 -44.51 7.23
N VAL A 226 11.85 -45.19 8.30
CA VAL A 226 12.35 -44.98 9.66
C VAL A 226 13.72 -45.65 9.74
N ILE A 227 14.80 -44.86 9.82
CA ILE A 227 16.13 -45.36 10.18
C ILE A 227 16.40 -44.99 11.63
N ARG A 228 16.38 -46.02 12.49
CA ARG A 228 16.94 -45.97 13.85
C ARG A 228 18.47 -45.86 13.76
N GLY A 229 19.04 -44.79 14.29
CA GLY A 229 20.47 -44.65 14.53
C GLY A 229 20.78 -44.79 16.01
N CYS A 230 21.47 -45.89 16.36
CA CYS A 230 22.00 -46.22 17.68
C CYS A 230 23.21 -45.34 18.03
N GLY A 231 23.52 -45.19 19.31
CA GLY A 231 24.49 -44.24 19.85
C GLY A 231 25.96 -44.67 19.85
N SER A 232 26.76 -43.85 20.57
CA SER A 232 28.22 -43.88 20.83
C SER A 232 29.07 -43.50 19.61
N CYS A 233 30.08 -42.64 19.69
CA CYS A 233 31.16 -42.58 20.67
C CYS A 233 31.89 -41.21 20.59
N LEU A 234 32.39 -40.76 21.74
CA LEU A 234 33.30 -39.64 21.94
C LEU A 234 34.74 -40.09 21.64
N THR A 235 35.54 -39.26 20.97
CA THR A 235 36.92 -38.94 21.39
C THR A 235 37.35 -37.56 20.86
N PRO A 236 38.20 -36.82 21.60
CA PRO A 236 38.62 -35.46 21.31
C PRO A 236 39.95 -35.43 20.56
N ASP A 237 40.22 -34.41 19.75
CA ASP A 237 41.60 -33.92 19.58
C ASP A 237 41.72 -32.53 18.95
N SER A 238 42.71 -31.81 19.48
CA SER A 238 43.39 -30.61 18.97
C SER A 238 42.68 -29.25 19.06
N ALA A 239 42.85 -28.62 20.22
CA ALA A 239 42.80 -27.17 20.40
C ALA A 239 44.07 -26.51 19.84
N MET A 240 43.91 -25.48 18.99
CA MET A 240 44.91 -24.41 18.86
C MET A 240 44.22 -23.06 18.60
N SER A 241 44.40 -22.17 19.58
CA SER A 241 44.42 -20.70 19.54
C SER A 241 43.16 -19.95 19.07
N ALA A 242 42.20 -19.82 20.00
CA ALA A 242 41.23 -18.73 19.96
C ALA A 242 41.95 -17.39 20.24
N MET A 243 41.94 -16.49 19.26
CA MET A 243 41.98 -15.05 19.57
C MET A 243 40.59 -14.70 20.09
N GLU A 244 40.48 -14.45 21.39
CA GLU A 244 39.34 -13.74 21.97
C GLU A 244 39.30 -12.35 21.31
N THR A 245 38.41 -12.19 20.35
CA THR A 245 37.97 -10.87 19.89
C THR A 245 36.78 -10.51 20.77
N ASP A 246 36.90 -9.35 21.41
CA ASP A 246 35.94 -8.75 22.31
C ASP A 246 34.55 -8.68 21.65
N ASP A 247 33.68 -9.64 21.99
CA ASP A 247 32.36 -9.87 21.36
C ASP A 247 31.37 -8.82 21.90
N THR A 248 31.63 -7.56 21.56
CA THR A 248 30.82 -6.43 21.97
C THR A 248 29.44 -6.52 21.31
N SER A 249 28.40 -6.71 22.13
CA SER A 249 27.02 -6.78 21.66
C SER A 249 26.67 -5.58 20.78
N VAL A 250 26.25 -5.87 19.56
CA VAL A 250 25.80 -4.91 18.53
C VAL A 250 24.38 -4.41 18.80
N VAL A 251 23.64 -5.06 19.71
CA VAL A 251 22.27 -4.68 20.08
C VAL A 251 22.31 -3.89 21.39
N LEU A 252 21.63 -2.74 21.40
CA LEU A 252 21.41 -1.93 22.59
C LEU A 252 20.52 -2.66 23.60
N SER A 253 20.82 -2.48 24.89
CA SER A 253 20.04 -3.06 25.97
C SER A 253 18.60 -2.53 25.97
N SER A 254 17.64 -3.36 26.41
CA SER A 254 16.18 -3.16 26.33
C SER A 254 15.59 -1.91 27.00
N SER A 255 16.41 -0.98 27.49
CA SER A 255 15.98 0.32 28.04
C SER A 255 15.64 1.35 26.96
N ALA A 256 16.16 1.18 25.73
CA ALA A 256 15.81 2.03 24.59
C ALA A 256 14.67 1.38 23.80
N THR A 257 13.51 2.04 23.76
CA THR A 257 12.35 1.61 22.97
C THR A 257 12.25 2.45 21.71
N SER A 258 12.18 1.78 20.55
CA SER A 258 11.83 2.44 19.29
C SER A 258 10.45 3.08 19.38
N GLY A 259 10.29 4.25 18.76
CA GLY A 259 9.00 4.90 18.56
C GLY A 259 8.30 4.52 17.24
N LEU A 260 8.81 3.52 16.52
CA LEU A 260 8.29 3.06 15.24
C LEU A 260 7.12 2.09 15.43
N SER A 261 6.07 2.25 14.64
CA SER A 261 4.97 1.29 14.53
C SER A 261 5.19 0.46 13.28
N LEU A 262 5.61 -0.81 13.45
CA LEU A 262 5.95 -1.69 12.32
C LEU A 262 4.83 -2.70 12.05
N SER A 263 4.32 -2.70 10.82
CA SER A 263 3.40 -3.71 10.29
C SER A 263 4.15 -4.66 9.36
N LEU A 264 4.02 -5.96 9.57
CA LEU A 264 4.61 -6.99 8.72
C LEU A 264 3.52 -7.80 8.03
N HIS A 265 3.50 -7.79 6.70
CA HIS A 265 2.61 -8.64 5.93
C HIS A 265 3.08 -10.11 5.88
N PRO A 266 2.16 -11.08 5.76
CA PRO A 266 2.47 -12.49 5.56
C PRO A 266 3.35 -12.82 4.34
N LEU A 267 3.18 -12.12 3.21
CA LEU A 267 3.93 -12.39 1.99
C LEU A 267 5.47 -12.31 2.18
N PRO A 268 6.03 -11.25 2.80
CA PRO A 268 7.43 -11.19 3.21
C PRO A 268 7.91 -12.41 3.99
N ILE A 269 7.11 -12.90 4.94
CA ILE A 269 7.45 -14.07 5.76
C ILE A 269 7.59 -15.32 4.88
N LEU A 270 6.64 -15.53 3.97
CA LEU A 270 6.66 -16.64 3.03
C LEU A 270 7.83 -16.56 2.06
N ASN A 271 8.11 -15.38 1.50
CA ASN A 271 9.22 -15.16 0.57
C ASN A 271 10.58 -15.42 1.22
N ILE A 272 10.80 -14.94 2.45
CA ILE A 272 12.06 -15.15 3.18
C ILE A 272 12.24 -16.64 3.51
N SER A 273 11.17 -17.32 3.91
CA SER A 273 11.18 -18.76 4.19
C SER A 273 11.45 -19.61 2.93
N GLU A 274 10.82 -19.26 1.81
CA GLU A 274 11.08 -19.86 0.49
C GLU A 274 12.53 -19.67 0.10
N HIS A 275 13.04 -18.43 0.16
CA HIS A 275 14.40 -18.10 -0.25
C HIS A 275 15.44 -18.89 0.57
N LEU A 276 15.25 -18.98 1.88
CA LEU A 276 16.10 -19.80 2.75
C LEU A 276 16.04 -21.28 2.36
N THR A 277 14.83 -21.82 2.17
CA THR A 277 14.64 -23.25 1.84
C THR A 277 15.26 -23.61 0.50
N ARG A 278 15.02 -22.79 -0.53
CA ARG A 278 15.61 -22.98 -1.86
C ARG A 278 17.13 -22.90 -1.82
N ARG A 279 17.71 -21.93 -1.11
CA ARG A 279 19.17 -21.81 -0.98
C ARG A 279 19.79 -23.00 -0.25
N LYS A 280 19.15 -23.49 0.81
CA LYS A 280 19.59 -24.71 1.52
C LYS A 280 19.66 -25.92 0.58
N LEU A 281 18.66 -26.07 -0.29
CA LEU A 281 18.60 -27.16 -1.26
C LEU A 281 19.61 -27.00 -2.41
N GLN A 282 19.82 -25.78 -2.90
CA GLN A 282 20.74 -25.51 -4.01
C GLN A 282 22.21 -25.65 -3.62
N THR A 283 22.61 -25.13 -2.45
CA THR A 283 24.01 -25.15 -2.02
C THR A 283 24.34 -26.36 -1.13
N ASN A 284 23.34 -27.20 -0.81
CA ASN A 284 23.44 -28.32 0.12
C ASN A 284 24.11 -27.94 1.46
N THR A 285 23.92 -26.68 1.88
CA THR A 285 24.51 -26.11 3.09
C THR A 285 23.41 -25.93 4.13
N ARG A 286 23.70 -26.25 5.40
CA ARG A 286 22.71 -26.15 6.47
C ARG A 286 22.27 -24.71 6.74
N ASP A 287 23.22 -23.77 6.69
CA ASP A 287 23.03 -22.36 7.02
C ASP A 287 23.62 -21.47 5.91
N PRO A 288 22.98 -21.39 4.73
CA PRO A 288 23.45 -20.54 3.66
C PRO A 288 23.27 -19.07 4.03
N PHE A 289 24.21 -18.22 3.61
CA PHE A 289 24.02 -16.78 3.70
C PHE A 289 22.92 -16.34 2.74
N VAL A 290 21.93 -15.65 3.29
CA VAL A 290 20.74 -15.16 2.60
C VAL A 290 20.63 -13.66 2.85
N LEU A 291 20.43 -12.91 1.78
CA LEU A 291 20.27 -11.46 1.80
C LEU A 291 19.14 -11.07 0.85
N GLY A 292 18.31 -10.12 1.27
CA GLY A 292 17.35 -9.52 0.36
C GLY A 292 16.83 -8.17 0.84
N ALA A 293 16.08 -7.51 -0.02
CA ALA A 293 15.49 -6.21 0.21
C ALA A 293 14.06 -6.33 0.74
N LEU A 294 13.68 -5.40 1.62
CA LEU A 294 12.32 -5.19 2.11
C LEU A 294 11.72 -4.01 1.36
N LEU A 295 10.53 -4.23 0.82
CA LEU A 295 9.72 -3.23 0.14
C LEU A 295 8.45 -2.96 0.92
N GLY A 296 8.08 -1.69 0.99
CA GLY A 296 7.00 -1.27 1.86
C GLY A 296 6.59 0.18 1.66
N THR A 297 5.65 0.61 2.48
CA THR A 297 5.20 2.00 2.58
C THR A 297 5.66 2.57 3.93
N GLN A 298 5.95 3.86 3.95
CA GLN A 298 6.26 4.58 5.17
C GLN A 298 5.42 5.84 5.25
N ASN A 299 4.59 5.95 6.28
CA ASN A 299 3.83 7.15 6.60
C ASN A 299 4.27 7.68 7.97
N GLY A 300 5.23 8.60 7.96
CA GLY A 300 5.84 9.11 9.18
C GLY A 300 6.57 8.01 9.97
N ARG A 301 6.00 7.62 11.12
CA ARG A 301 6.54 6.57 12.01
C ARG A 301 5.85 5.22 11.85
N GLU A 302 4.84 5.14 10.99
CA GLU A 302 4.19 3.89 10.63
C GLU A 302 4.87 3.34 9.38
N VAL A 303 5.37 2.12 9.49
CA VAL A 303 6.09 1.44 8.42
C VAL A 303 5.41 0.11 8.16
N GLU A 304 5.05 -0.15 6.91
CA GLU A 304 4.43 -1.41 6.49
C GLU A 304 5.36 -2.15 5.54
N ILE A 305 5.78 -3.34 5.92
CA ILE A 305 6.58 -4.23 5.07
C ILE A 305 5.60 -5.11 4.29
N VAL A 306 5.49 -4.87 2.99
CA VAL A 306 4.48 -5.48 2.11
C VAL A 306 5.08 -6.56 1.22
N ASN A 307 6.32 -6.39 0.75
CA ASN A 307 6.95 -7.33 -0.18
C ASN A 307 8.46 -7.39 0.00
N THR A 308 9.11 -8.36 -0.62
CA THR A 308 10.56 -8.60 -0.52
C THR A 308 11.12 -9.18 -1.80
N PHE A 309 12.39 -8.94 -2.11
CA PHE A 309 13.10 -9.64 -3.18
C PHE A 309 14.53 -10.02 -2.75
N GLU A 310 15.09 -11.05 -3.39
CA GLU A 310 16.45 -11.52 -3.11
C GLU A 310 17.51 -10.54 -3.65
N LEU A 311 18.62 -10.38 -2.92
CA LEU A 311 19.75 -9.55 -3.35
C LEU A 311 20.95 -10.43 -3.68
N ALA A 312 21.68 -10.04 -4.73
CA ALA A 312 22.95 -10.63 -5.07
C ALA A 312 24.09 -10.00 -4.24
N VAL A 313 25.05 -10.83 -3.88
CA VAL A 313 26.30 -10.42 -3.21
C VAL A 313 27.41 -10.59 -4.24
N LYS A 314 28.37 -9.67 -4.27
CA LYS A 314 29.54 -9.77 -5.15
C LYS A 314 30.43 -10.94 -4.75
N ASP A 315 31.37 -11.31 -5.61
CA ASP A 315 32.28 -12.46 -5.41
C ASP A 315 33.14 -12.37 -4.14
N ASP A 316 33.25 -11.17 -3.55
CA ASP A 316 33.90 -10.93 -2.25
C ASP A 316 33.10 -11.45 -1.04
N GLY A 317 31.84 -11.84 -1.23
CA GLY A 317 30.95 -12.35 -0.18
C GLY A 317 30.55 -11.32 0.89
N GLN A 318 30.94 -10.05 0.73
CA GLN A 318 30.79 -8.99 1.74
C GLN A 318 30.10 -7.73 1.19
N SER A 319 30.16 -7.50 -0.12
CA SER A 319 29.58 -6.32 -0.75
C SER A 319 28.30 -6.65 -1.48
N VAL A 320 27.29 -5.80 -1.35
CA VAL A 320 26.03 -5.93 -2.08
C VAL A 320 26.23 -5.55 -3.54
N ASP A 321 25.58 -6.27 -4.45
CA ASP A 321 25.49 -5.83 -5.85
C ASP A 321 24.48 -4.68 -5.97
N HIS A 322 25.00 -3.46 -5.84
CA HIS A 322 24.25 -2.23 -5.98
C HIS A 322 23.61 -2.05 -7.36
N ALA A 323 24.22 -2.56 -8.43
CA ALA A 323 23.66 -2.44 -9.77
C ALA A 323 22.43 -3.35 -9.92
N PHE A 324 22.52 -4.58 -9.39
CA PHE A 324 21.38 -5.49 -9.32
C PHE A 324 20.26 -4.93 -8.44
N LEU A 325 20.59 -4.38 -7.26
CA LEU A 325 19.61 -3.78 -6.35
C LEU A 325 18.82 -2.67 -7.03
N VAL A 326 19.50 -1.71 -7.66
CA VAL A 326 18.86 -0.56 -8.33
C VAL A 326 17.98 -1.04 -9.48
N SER A 327 18.52 -1.90 -10.35
CA SER A 327 17.76 -2.47 -11.48
C SER A 327 16.50 -3.20 -11.00
N ARG A 328 16.63 -4.05 -9.97
CA ARG A 328 15.51 -4.83 -9.46
C ARG A 328 14.48 -3.95 -8.75
N ARG A 329 14.92 -2.97 -7.95
CA ARG A 329 14.06 -1.97 -7.31
C ARG A 329 13.24 -1.21 -8.36
N ASP A 330 13.88 -0.77 -9.44
CA ASP A 330 13.21 0.02 -10.48
C ASP A 330 12.18 -0.81 -11.24
N GLN A 331 12.43 -2.11 -11.47
CA GLN A 331 11.42 -3.05 -11.98
C GLN A 331 10.21 -3.20 -11.05
N TYR A 332 10.43 -3.32 -9.74
CA TYR A 332 9.33 -3.37 -8.77
C TYR A 332 8.53 -2.05 -8.77
N LYS A 333 9.20 -0.90 -8.86
CA LYS A 333 8.53 0.41 -8.95
C LYS A 333 7.64 0.57 -10.17
N GLN A 334 7.91 -0.14 -11.28
CA GLN A 334 7.03 -0.12 -12.46
C GLN A 334 5.67 -0.77 -12.18
N VAL A 335 5.63 -1.81 -11.34
CA VAL A 335 4.40 -2.56 -11.02
C VAL A 335 3.74 -2.06 -9.73
N PHE A 336 4.56 -1.66 -8.76
CA PHE A 336 4.14 -1.19 -7.44
C PHE A 336 4.80 0.17 -7.12
N PRO A 337 4.32 1.28 -7.70
CA PRO A 337 4.95 2.59 -7.55
C PRO A 337 4.96 3.13 -6.12
N SER A 338 3.99 2.73 -5.29
CA SER A 338 3.89 3.12 -3.89
C SER A 338 4.90 2.43 -2.98
N LEU A 339 5.53 1.34 -3.44
CA LEU A 339 6.49 0.60 -2.63
C LEU A 339 7.89 1.19 -2.77
N GLU A 340 8.45 1.54 -1.62
CA GLU A 340 9.81 2.03 -1.50
C GLU A 340 10.70 0.99 -0.81
N PHE A 341 12.01 1.21 -0.92
CA PHE A 341 12.99 0.40 -0.21
C PHE A 341 13.00 0.84 1.26
N ILE A 342 12.50 -0.02 2.13
CA ILE A 342 12.37 0.26 3.58
C ILE A 342 13.52 -0.35 4.37
N GLY A 343 14.15 -1.40 3.87
CA GLY A 343 15.18 -2.11 4.60
C GLY A 343 15.63 -3.38 3.92
N TRP A 344 16.22 -4.28 4.69
CA TRP A 344 16.76 -5.54 4.20
C TRP A 344 16.54 -6.65 5.22
N TYR A 345 16.59 -7.89 4.73
CA TYR A 345 16.48 -9.07 5.57
C TYR A 345 17.67 -9.98 5.44
N SER A 346 17.90 -10.74 6.50
CA SER A 346 18.86 -11.84 6.50
C SER A 346 18.45 -12.93 7.48
N VAL A 347 19.20 -14.02 7.50
CA VAL A 347 18.94 -15.19 8.34
C VAL A 347 20.13 -15.36 9.28
N ALA A 348 19.89 -15.14 10.57
CA ALA A 348 20.93 -15.25 11.60
C ALA A 348 20.29 -15.43 12.97
N LEU A 349 21.00 -16.09 13.89
CA LEU A 349 20.56 -16.23 15.28
C LEU A 349 20.56 -14.90 16.03
N ARG A 350 21.55 -14.03 15.77
CA ARG A 350 21.69 -12.71 16.40
C ARG A 350 22.32 -11.71 15.40
N PRO A 351 22.11 -10.39 15.58
CA PRO A 351 22.88 -9.37 14.89
C PRO A 351 24.39 -9.55 15.12
N THR A 352 25.21 -9.35 14.09
CA THR A 352 26.67 -9.54 14.11
C THR A 352 27.32 -8.28 13.53
N PRO A 353 28.63 -8.04 13.75
CA PRO A 353 29.34 -6.91 13.14
C PRO A 353 29.25 -6.89 11.61
N ARG A 354 29.16 -8.06 10.96
CA ARG A 354 28.90 -8.17 9.51
C ARG A 354 27.59 -7.50 9.11
N HIS A 355 26.56 -7.59 9.94
CA HIS A 355 25.28 -6.92 9.66
C HIS A 355 25.42 -5.40 9.75
N ILE A 356 26.26 -4.85 10.64
CA ILE A 356 26.55 -3.40 10.67
C ILE A 356 27.22 -2.97 9.37
N ALA A 357 28.27 -3.69 8.95
CA ALA A 357 29.00 -3.39 7.73
C ALA A 357 28.12 -3.48 6.47
N LEU A 358 27.18 -4.43 6.43
CA LEU A 358 26.18 -4.52 5.36
C LEU A 358 25.15 -3.39 5.46
N HIS A 359 24.73 -3.03 6.67
CA HIS A 359 23.74 -1.99 6.90
C HIS A 359 24.20 -0.62 6.36
N GLU A 360 25.46 -0.26 6.60
CA GLU A 360 26.06 0.98 6.09
C GLU A 360 26.02 1.09 4.56
N GLN A 361 26.03 -0.03 3.85
CA GLN A 361 25.89 -0.04 2.38
C GLN A 361 24.48 0.35 1.91
N PHE A 362 23.45 0.13 2.75
CA PHE A 362 22.06 0.44 2.42
C PHE A 362 21.64 1.87 2.77
N THR A 363 22.41 2.57 3.61
CA THR A 363 22.12 3.96 4.03
C THR A 363 22.07 4.95 2.85
N ASN A 364 22.70 4.60 1.73
CA ASN A 364 22.63 5.38 0.48
C ASN A 364 21.23 5.36 -0.18
N TYR A 365 20.38 4.39 0.15
CA TYR A 365 19.06 4.22 -0.46
C TYR A 365 17.91 4.59 0.47
N CYS A 366 18.11 4.47 1.77
CA CYS A 366 17.15 4.82 2.81
C CYS A 366 17.92 5.36 4.01
N SER A 367 17.45 6.46 4.61
CA SER A 367 18.11 7.12 5.74
C SER A 367 18.13 6.27 7.02
N SER A 368 17.13 5.41 7.21
CA SER A 368 17.01 4.51 8.34
C SER A 368 16.50 3.13 7.89
N PRO A 369 17.34 2.32 7.21
CA PRO A 369 16.87 1.06 6.66
C PRO A 369 16.61 0.06 7.79
N LEU A 370 15.47 -0.62 7.77
CA LEU A 370 15.17 -1.64 8.79
C LEU A 370 15.93 -2.94 8.51
N LEU A 371 16.33 -3.63 9.57
CA LEU A 371 16.88 -4.98 9.49
C LEU A 371 15.85 -5.98 10.02
N LEU A 372 15.32 -6.84 9.14
CA LEU A 372 14.48 -7.97 9.53
C LEU A 372 15.31 -9.26 9.58
N LEU A 373 15.47 -9.84 10.77
CA LEU A 373 16.16 -11.12 10.94
C LEU A 373 15.18 -12.25 11.16
N LEU A 374 15.25 -13.26 10.29
CA LEU A 374 14.72 -14.58 10.58
C LEU A 374 15.73 -15.30 11.49
N GLN A 375 15.30 -15.62 12.71
CA GLN A 375 16.06 -16.37 13.69
C GLN A 375 15.65 -17.84 13.62
N PRO A 376 16.38 -18.70 12.88
CA PRO A 376 16.07 -20.12 12.85
C PRO A 376 16.29 -20.71 14.23
N THR A 377 15.22 -20.99 14.96
CA THR A 377 15.30 -21.55 16.31
C THR A 377 15.93 -22.95 16.23
N LEU A 378 17.03 -23.18 16.96
CA LEU A 378 17.63 -24.52 17.12
C LEU A 378 16.72 -25.50 17.87
N ALA A 379 15.65 -24.99 18.47
CA ALA A 379 14.71 -25.80 19.20
C ALA A 379 13.68 -26.39 18.23
N PHE A 380 13.89 -27.65 17.86
CA PHE A 380 12.78 -28.58 17.69
C PHE A 380 12.03 -28.61 19.02
N VAL A 381 11.16 -27.63 19.28
CA VAL A 381 10.39 -27.62 20.52
C VAL A 381 9.26 -28.63 20.35
N SER A 382 9.48 -29.78 20.96
CA SER A 382 8.47 -30.77 21.33
C SER A 382 7.46 -30.20 22.35
N SER A 383 6.80 -29.08 22.03
CA SER A 383 5.73 -28.51 22.86
C SER A 383 4.42 -28.58 22.11
N ALA A 384 3.45 -29.27 22.72
CA ALA A 384 2.08 -29.41 22.26
C ALA A 384 1.27 -28.09 22.25
N ASP A 385 1.89 -26.96 22.57
CA ASP A 385 1.24 -25.65 22.66
C ASP A 385 1.46 -24.84 21.37
N VAL A 386 0.56 -25.04 20.41
CA VAL A 386 0.50 -24.31 19.12
C VAL A 386 0.15 -22.82 19.31
N ASN A 387 -0.36 -22.44 20.48
CA ASN A 387 -1.01 -21.13 20.70
C ASN A 387 -0.09 -20.02 21.24
N ALA A 388 1.19 -20.30 21.51
CA ALA A 388 2.14 -19.33 22.11
C ALA A 388 3.44 -19.14 21.33
N GLN A 389 3.55 -19.65 20.09
CA GLN A 389 4.77 -19.47 19.30
C GLN A 389 4.77 -18.07 18.68
N THR A 390 5.60 -17.18 19.24
CA THR A 390 5.98 -15.94 18.59
C THR A 390 6.69 -16.28 17.28
N LEU A 391 6.36 -15.55 16.21
CA LEU A 391 7.03 -15.73 14.93
C LEU A 391 8.54 -15.55 15.10
N PRO A 392 9.39 -16.36 14.44
CA PRO A 392 10.84 -16.34 14.59
C PRO A 392 11.49 -15.15 13.87
N PHE A 393 10.85 -13.98 13.87
CA PHE A 393 11.34 -12.77 13.25
C PHE A 393 11.61 -11.72 14.33
N LYS A 394 12.71 -10.98 14.14
CA LYS A 394 13.00 -9.78 14.91
C LYS A 394 13.35 -8.65 13.97
N ALA A 395 12.71 -7.51 14.17
CA ALA A 395 13.00 -6.29 13.45
C ALA A 395 13.94 -5.41 14.28
N TYR A 396 14.86 -4.74 13.60
CA TYR A 396 15.83 -3.87 14.22
C TYR A 396 15.93 -2.55 13.46
N GLU A 397 15.99 -1.45 14.20
CA GLU A 397 16.31 -0.12 13.68
C GLU A 397 17.78 0.23 13.99
N PRO A 398 18.46 0.97 13.12
CA PRO A 398 19.80 1.47 13.42
C PRO A 398 19.75 2.62 14.42
N SER A 399 20.72 2.65 15.31
CA SER A 399 20.96 3.76 16.24
C SER A 399 22.46 3.95 16.46
N ILE A 400 22.84 5.06 17.06
CA ILE A 400 24.23 5.39 17.36
C ILE A 400 24.38 5.46 18.87
N GLU A 401 25.23 4.61 19.42
CA GLU A 401 25.62 4.67 20.83
C GLU A 401 26.96 5.38 20.94
N ILE A 402 27.04 6.37 21.84
CA ILE A 402 28.30 7.04 22.18
C ILE A 402 28.80 6.42 23.48
N LYS A 403 29.85 5.60 23.38
CA LYS A 403 30.57 5.04 24.53
C LYS A 403 32.00 5.56 24.49
N GLU A 404 32.49 6.07 25.63
CA GLU A 404 33.89 6.48 25.80
C GLU A 404 34.40 7.45 24.70
N ARG A 405 33.55 8.41 24.27
CA ARG A 405 33.82 9.38 23.18
C ARG A 405 33.98 8.77 21.78
N MET A 406 33.66 7.49 21.58
CA MET A 406 33.55 6.86 20.27
C MET A 406 32.08 6.59 19.94
N SER A 407 31.66 6.98 18.74
CA SER A 407 30.34 6.66 18.19
C SER A 407 30.39 5.27 17.54
N ARG A 408 29.50 4.37 17.94
CA ARG A 408 29.32 3.06 17.31
C ARG A 408 27.90 2.87 16.80
N SER A 409 27.77 2.32 15.59
CA SER A 409 26.48 1.89 15.04
C SER A 409 25.99 0.64 15.76
N VAL A 410 24.75 0.67 16.22
CA VAL A 410 24.11 -0.39 17.01
C VAL A 410 22.67 -0.57 16.57
N PHE A 411 22.05 -1.68 16.94
CA PHE A 411 20.66 -1.99 16.64
C PHE A 411 19.77 -1.86 17.88
N ILE A 412 18.56 -1.33 17.69
CA ILE A 412 17.47 -1.35 18.69
C ILE A 412 16.38 -2.29 18.18
N GLU A 413 15.87 -3.17 19.03
CA GLU A 413 14.78 -4.09 18.68
C GLU A 413 13.46 -3.33 18.56
N VAL A 414 12.75 -3.54 17.45
CA VAL A 414 11.47 -2.90 17.13
C VAL A 414 10.36 -3.94 17.24
N SER A 415 9.29 -3.59 17.97
CA SER A 415 8.09 -4.42 18.03
C SER A 415 7.28 -4.29 16.74
N TYR A 416 6.73 -5.39 16.24
CA TYR A 416 5.90 -5.39 15.04
C TYR A 416 4.56 -6.09 15.27
N LYS A 417 3.55 -5.68 14.49
CA LYS A 417 2.26 -6.38 14.36
C LYS A 417 2.22 -7.08 13.01
N VAL A 418 1.54 -8.22 12.94
CA VAL A 418 1.25 -8.85 11.64
C VAL A 418 -0.05 -8.26 11.12
N GLU A 419 0.02 -7.62 9.96
CA GLU A 419 -1.12 -6.99 9.32
C GLU A 419 -1.47 -7.76 8.05
N THR A 420 -2.75 -8.05 7.85
CA THR A 420 -3.21 -8.85 6.70
C THR A 420 -4.35 -8.13 6.02
N GLY A 421 -4.19 -7.82 4.73
CA GLY A 421 -5.32 -7.41 3.90
C GLY A 421 -6.34 -8.54 3.77
N GLU A 422 -7.58 -8.23 3.35
CA GLU A 422 -8.63 -9.25 3.27
C GLU A 422 -8.28 -10.41 2.32
N ALA A 423 -7.79 -10.09 1.12
CA ALA A 423 -7.36 -11.08 0.14
C ALA A 423 -6.19 -11.94 0.66
N GLU A 424 -5.22 -11.32 1.32
CA GLU A 424 -4.06 -12.00 1.90
C GLU A 424 -4.47 -12.91 3.06
N ARG A 425 -5.36 -12.44 3.94
CA ARG A 425 -5.93 -13.23 5.03
C ARG A 425 -6.62 -14.48 4.50
N ILE A 426 -7.44 -14.34 3.45
CA ILE A 426 -8.11 -15.48 2.80
C ILE A 426 -7.06 -16.44 2.25
N ALA A 427 -6.07 -15.95 1.49
CA ALA A 427 -5.03 -16.80 0.89
C ALA A 427 -4.20 -17.56 1.94
N VAL A 428 -3.82 -16.89 3.03
CA VAL A 428 -3.06 -17.48 4.13
C VAL A 428 -3.90 -18.51 4.88
N ASP A 429 -5.16 -18.23 5.18
CA ASP A 429 -6.08 -19.17 5.83
C ASP A 429 -6.30 -20.43 4.96
N TRP A 430 -6.48 -20.24 3.64
CA TRP A 430 -6.60 -21.34 2.68
C TRP A 430 -5.33 -22.21 2.61
N THR A 431 -4.17 -21.57 2.60
CA THR A 431 -2.86 -22.26 2.53
C THR A 431 -2.57 -22.99 3.84
N ALA A 432 -2.84 -22.38 4.99
CA ALA A 432 -2.67 -22.99 6.30
C ALA A 432 -3.57 -24.23 6.49
N LYS A 433 -4.77 -24.23 5.88
CA LYS A 433 -5.71 -25.35 5.91
C LYS A 433 -5.41 -26.45 4.88
N GLY A 434 -4.46 -26.25 3.97
CA GLY A 434 -4.10 -27.24 2.95
C GLY A 434 -5.16 -27.40 1.84
N GLY A 435 -5.92 -26.35 1.52
CA GLY A 435 -6.81 -26.34 0.34
C GLY A 435 -8.14 -27.09 0.50
N GLY A 436 -8.68 -27.20 1.72
CA GLY A 436 -9.99 -27.81 1.95
C GLY A 436 -11.12 -27.09 1.21
N SER A 437 -12.03 -27.85 0.59
CA SER A 437 -13.20 -27.39 -0.17
C SER A 437 -14.26 -26.75 0.73
N GLY A 438 -13.99 -25.58 1.30
CA GLY A 438 -14.95 -24.74 2.00
C GLY A 438 -15.57 -23.70 1.06
N THR A 439 -16.84 -23.36 1.27
CA THR A 439 -17.42 -22.17 0.63
C THR A 439 -16.79 -20.90 1.22
N SER A 440 -16.84 -19.77 0.53
CA SER A 440 -16.34 -18.48 1.05
C SER A 440 -16.94 -18.12 2.42
N LEU A 441 -18.20 -18.48 2.65
CA LEU A 441 -18.89 -18.33 3.93
C LEU A 441 -18.25 -19.21 5.02
N ASP A 442 -17.91 -20.46 4.72
CA ASP A 442 -17.27 -21.36 5.68
C ASP A 442 -15.89 -20.84 6.08
N SER A 443 -15.09 -20.34 5.14
CA SER A 443 -13.82 -19.67 5.49
C SER A 443 -14.04 -18.44 6.38
N HIS A 444 -15.04 -17.60 6.08
CA HIS A 444 -15.32 -16.40 6.85
C HIS A 444 -15.74 -16.73 8.29
N LEU A 445 -16.70 -17.66 8.45
CA LEU A 445 -17.18 -18.11 9.77
C LEU A 445 -16.08 -18.83 10.57
N GLN A 446 -15.22 -19.61 9.90
CA GLN A 446 -14.09 -20.26 10.56
C GLN A 446 -13.06 -19.26 11.08
N THR A 447 -12.77 -18.17 10.35
CA THR A 447 -11.88 -17.13 10.87
C THR A 447 -12.48 -16.43 12.08
N GLN A 448 -13.77 -16.07 12.02
CA GLN A 448 -14.47 -15.48 13.17
C GLN A 448 -14.46 -16.43 14.37
N ARG A 449 -14.78 -17.72 14.16
CA ARG A 449 -14.74 -18.75 15.20
C ARG A 449 -13.35 -18.88 15.83
N SER A 450 -12.31 -18.88 15.01
CA SER A 450 -10.92 -18.99 15.48
C SER A 450 -10.51 -17.76 16.30
N ALA A 451 -10.88 -16.55 15.86
CA ALA A 451 -10.64 -15.32 16.60
C ALA A 451 -11.38 -15.31 17.96
N VAL A 452 -12.66 -15.72 17.98
CA VAL A 452 -13.44 -15.85 19.23
C VAL A 452 -12.84 -16.90 20.15
N LYS A 453 -12.39 -18.05 19.61
CA LYS A 453 -11.72 -19.10 20.37
C LYS A 453 -10.42 -18.59 21.00
N MET A 454 -9.59 -17.89 20.24
CA MET A 454 -8.34 -17.29 20.75
C MET A 454 -8.61 -16.26 21.86
N LEU A 455 -9.63 -15.42 21.69
CA LEU A 455 -10.04 -14.46 22.71
C LEU A 455 -10.53 -15.18 23.97
N HIS A 456 -11.36 -16.21 23.81
CA HIS A 456 -11.87 -17.01 24.93
C HIS A 456 -10.74 -17.69 25.72
N GLU A 457 -9.79 -18.31 25.03
CA GLU A 457 -8.61 -18.93 25.67
C GLU A 457 -7.78 -17.91 26.46
N ARG A 458 -7.58 -16.70 25.91
CA ARG A 458 -6.88 -15.62 26.62
C ARG A 458 -7.65 -15.15 27.87
N ILE A 459 -8.97 -14.99 27.76
CA ILE A 459 -9.82 -14.63 28.90
C ILE A 459 -9.72 -15.71 30.00
N LEU A 460 -9.73 -17.00 29.64
CA LEU A 460 -9.59 -18.09 30.61
C LEU A 460 -8.25 -18.02 31.36
N VAL A 461 -7.15 -17.69 30.68
CA VAL A 461 -5.84 -17.49 31.34
C VAL A 461 -5.90 -16.36 32.37
N LEU A 462 -6.53 -15.24 32.03
CA LEU A 462 -6.69 -14.10 32.93
C LEU A 462 -7.59 -14.43 34.13
N VAL A 463 -8.70 -15.12 33.90
CA VAL A 463 -9.62 -15.58 34.95
C VAL A 463 -8.90 -16.55 35.88
N LYS A 464 -8.12 -17.49 35.33
CA LYS A 464 -7.32 -18.42 36.12
C LYS A 464 -6.30 -17.68 36.99
N TYR A 465 -5.54 -16.72 36.41
CA TYR A 465 -4.59 -15.91 37.17
C TYR A 465 -5.24 -15.18 38.35
N VAL A 466 -6.38 -14.52 38.12
CA VAL A 466 -7.10 -13.82 39.20
C VAL A 466 -7.60 -14.80 40.26
N THR A 467 -8.09 -15.97 39.86
CA THR A 467 -8.55 -17.02 40.79
C THR A 467 -7.40 -17.54 41.65
N ASP A 468 -6.25 -17.82 41.04
CA ASP A 468 -5.05 -18.33 41.73
C ASP A 468 -4.49 -17.26 42.69
N VAL A 469 -4.56 -15.98 42.34
CA VAL A 469 -4.18 -14.86 43.21
C VAL A 469 -5.14 -14.72 44.41
N ILE A 470 -6.45 -14.91 44.21
CA ILE A 470 -7.45 -14.89 45.30
C ILE A 470 -7.24 -16.09 46.23
N ALA A 471 -6.94 -17.27 45.67
CA ALA A 471 -6.63 -18.49 46.42
C ALA A 471 -5.25 -18.46 47.12
N GLY A 472 -4.42 -17.43 46.87
CA GLY A 472 -3.08 -17.31 47.44
C GLY A 472 -2.03 -18.25 46.81
N GLN A 473 -2.32 -18.82 45.64
CA GLN A 473 -1.44 -19.76 44.92
C GLN A 473 -0.50 -19.05 43.91
N ALA A 474 -0.77 -17.78 43.57
CA ALA A 474 0.04 -16.98 42.66
C ALA A 474 0.45 -15.62 43.27
N PRO A 475 1.61 -15.05 42.88
CA PRO A 475 2.06 -13.76 43.39
C PRO A 475 1.16 -12.61 42.89
N LYS A 476 0.86 -11.67 43.80
CA LYS A 476 0.07 -10.47 43.52
C LYS A 476 0.91 -9.45 42.75
N ASP A 477 0.69 -9.34 41.45
CA ASP A 477 1.22 -8.22 40.66
C ASP A 477 0.18 -7.10 40.57
N HIS A 478 0.44 -6.02 41.31
CA HIS A 478 -0.44 -4.86 41.35
C HIS A 478 -0.55 -4.11 40.01
N ALA A 479 0.45 -4.19 39.13
CA ALA A 479 0.39 -3.54 37.81
C ALA A 479 -0.59 -4.28 36.90
N THR A 480 -0.45 -5.60 36.79
CA THR A 480 -1.36 -6.45 36.00
C THR A 480 -2.80 -6.38 36.52
N LEU A 481 -3.01 -6.43 37.84
CA LEU A 481 -4.35 -6.32 38.43
C LEU A 481 -5.02 -4.96 38.12
N ARG A 482 -4.25 -3.87 38.12
CA ARG A 482 -4.76 -2.53 37.76
C ARG A 482 -5.16 -2.46 36.29
N SER A 483 -4.34 -3.02 35.40
CA SER A 483 -4.65 -3.11 33.97
C SER A 483 -5.90 -3.95 33.71
N LEU A 484 -6.07 -5.06 34.43
CA LEU A 484 -7.28 -5.89 34.35
C LEU A 484 -8.52 -5.14 34.83
N ALA A 485 -8.42 -4.40 35.94
CA ALA A 485 -9.53 -3.58 36.43
C ALA A 485 -9.93 -2.49 35.42
N ALA A 486 -8.95 -1.83 34.79
CA ALA A 486 -9.19 -0.85 33.73
C ALA A 486 -9.88 -1.49 32.51
N LEU A 487 -9.45 -2.69 32.11
CA LEU A 487 -10.07 -3.44 31.01
C LEU A 487 -11.53 -3.78 31.31
N VAL A 488 -11.84 -4.28 32.50
CA VAL A 488 -13.23 -4.59 32.89
C VAL A 488 -14.09 -3.33 32.94
N ALA A 489 -13.55 -2.22 33.45
CA ALA A 489 -14.25 -0.94 33.50
C ALA A 489 -14.51 -0.34 32.11
N SER A 490 -13.73 -0.71 31.09
CA SER A 490 -13.94 -0.29 29.70
C SER A 490 -15.07 -1.03 28.97
N LEU A 491 -15.67 -2.04 29.61
CA LEU A 491 -16.78 -2.80 29.06
C LEU A 491 -18.13 -2.29 29.60
N PRO A 492 -19.15 -2.10 28.73
CA PRO A 492 -19.15 -2.38 27.29
C PRO A 492 -18.41 -1.31 26.49
N ALA A 493 -17.64 -1.73 25.47
CA ALA A 493 -16.82 -0.82 24.67
C ALA A 493 -17.63 0.29 23.96
N THR A 494 -18.92 0.06 23.67
CA THR A 494 -19.76 1.03 22.97
C THR A 494 -21.22 0.96 23.43
N GLU A 495 -21.65 1.91 24.27
CA GLU A 495 -23.09 2.17 24.53
C GLU A 495 -23.59 3.47 23.91
N ASN A 496 -22.78 4.11 23.06
CA ASN A 496 -23.15 5.38 22.43
C ASN A 496 -24.39 5.21 21.55
N LYS A 497 -25.42 6.05 21.78
CA LYS A 497 -26.65 6.07 20.99
C LYS A 497 -26.39 6.39 19.52
N ALA A 498 -25.42 7.25 19.22
CA ALA A 498 -25.07 7.60 17.84
C ALA A 498 -24.55 6.37 17.08
N PHE A 499 -23.66 5.59 17.71
CA PHE A 499 -23.16 4.34 17.14
C PHE A 499 -24.28 3.32 16.89
N ARG A 500 -25.22 3.17 17.83
CA ARG A 500 -26.38 2.27 17.64
C ARG A 500 -27.25 2.70 16.46
N GLN A 501 -27.44 4.01 16.26
CA GLN A 501 -28.20 4.52 15.13
C GLN A 501 -27.48 4.22 13.82
N GLU A 502 -26.18 4.51 13.73
CA GLU A 502 -25.35 4.21 12.56
C GLU A 502 -25.33 2.71 12.23
N PHE A 503 -25.13 1.87 13.24
CA PHE A 503 -25.18 0.41 13.10
C PHE A 503 -26.53 -0.08 12.59
N ASN A 504 -27.64 0.47 13.09
CA ASN A 504 -28.97 0.10 12.63
C ASN A 504 -29.21 0.53 11.18
N THR A 505 -28.75 1.72 10.79
CA THR A 505 -28.84 2.18 9.40
C THR A 505 -28.05 1.28 8.47
N GLU A 506 -26.80 0.94 8.80
CA GLU A 506 -26.00 0.01 8.01
C GLU A 506 -26.67 -1.37 7.91
N TYR A 507 -27.24 -1.87 9.01
CA TYR A 507 -27.97 -3.13 9.04
C TYR A 507 -29.20 -3.11 8.13
N GLU A 508 -30.01 -2.05 8.19
CA GLU A 508 -31.18 -1.85 7.32
C GLU A 508 -30.78 -1.77 5.85
N ASP A 509 -29.70 -1.06 5.51
CA ASP A 509 -29.19 -0.92 4.15
C ASP A 509 -28.71 -2.27 3.59
N VAL A 510 -27.98 -3.06 4.39
CA VAL A 510 -27.54 -4.41 4.00
C VAL A 510 -28.72 -5.34 3.80
N GLN A 511 -29.73 -5.30 4.66
CA GLN A 511 -30.95 -6.10 4.50
C GLN A 511 -31.72 -5.73 3.24
N LEU A 512 -31.90 -4.43 2.97
CA LEU A 512 -32.59 -3.95 1.79
C LEU A 512 -31.85 -4.37 0.51
N THR A 513 -30.53 -4.22 0.50
CA THR A 513 -29.67 -4.65 -0.62
C THR A 513 -29.75 -6.15 -0.86
N ALA A 514 -29.70 -6.96 0.21
CA ALA A 514 -29.85 -8.41 0.11
C ALA A 514 -31.23 -8.81 -0.42
N PHE A 515 -32.29 -8.14 0.00
CA PHE A 515 -33.66 -8.38 -0.47
C PHE A 515 -33.81 -8.06 -1.96
N LEU A 516 -33.32 -6.90 -2.41
CA LEU A 516 -33.34 -6.50 -3.83
C LEU A 516 -32.50 -7.44 -4.70
N SER A 517 -31.33 -7.88 -4.22
CA SER A 517 -30.50 -8.88 -4.89
C SER A 517 -31.23 -10.23 -5.03
N SER A 518 -31.92 -10.68 -3.97
CA SER A 518 -32.73 -11.89 -4.01
C SER A 518 -33.90 -11.77 -5.00
N LEU A 519 -34.60 -10.63 -5.05
CA LEU A 519 -35.66 -10.39 -6.03
C LEU A 519 -35.12 -10.43 -7.46
N THR A 520 -33.96 -9.83 -7.70
CA THR A 520 -33.29 -9.85 -9.01
C THR A 520 -32.96 -11.28 -9.42
N LYS A 521 -32.41 -12.08 -8.49
CA LYS A 521 -32.12 -13.50 -8.73
C LYS A 521 -33.39 -14.30 -9.03
N SER A 522 -34.47 -14.08 -8.27
CA SER A 522 -35.76 -14.72 -8.52
C SER A 522 -36.34 -14.34 -9.88
N SER A 523 -36.24 -13.06 -10.28
CA SER A 523 -36.67 -12.61 -11.60
C SER A 523 -35.86 -13.25 -12.72
N ASN A 524 -34.54 -13.43 -12.53
CA ASN A 524 -33.69 -14.11 -13.50
C ASN A 524 -34.10 -15.58 -13.67
N ILE A 525 -34.30 -16.30 -12.56
CA ILE A 525 -34.77 -17.70 -12.58
C ILE A 525 -36.13 -17.81 -13.28
N LEU A 526 -37.04 -16.86 -13.03
CA LEU A 526 -38.34 -16.82 -13.71
C LEU A 526 -38.21 -16.56 -15.22
N ASN A 527 -37.27 -15.70 -15.63
CA ASN A 527 -36.99 -15.46 -17.03
C ASN A 527 -36.45 -16.71 -17.72
N ASP A 528 -35.45 -17.36 -17.12
CA ASP A 528 -34.87 -18.60 -17.63
C ASP A 528 -35.91 -19.72 -17.73
N SER A 529 -36.88 -19.77 -16.81
CA SER A 529 -37.97 -20.76 -16.84
C SER A 529 -39.03 -20.53 -17.93
N LYS A 530 -39.07 -19.34 -18.54
CA LYS A 530 -39.99 -19.03 -19.64
C LYS A 530 -39.38 -19.22 -21.03
N GLU A 531 -38.05 -19.31 -21.12
CA GLU A 531 -37.31 -19.51 -22.37
C GLU A 531 -37.03 -20.99 -22.69
N GLY A 532 -37.28 -21.91 -21.76
CA GLY A 532 -37.26 -23.37 -21.96
C GLY A 532 -38.66 -23.96 -22.10
#